data_AF-A0A945RKA0-F1
#
_entry.id   AF-A0A945RKA0-F1
#
_cell.length_a   1.000
_cell.length_b   1.000
_cell.length_c   1.000
_cell.angle_alpha   90.00
_cell.angle_beta   90.00
_cell.angle_gamma   90.00
#
_symmetry.space_group_name_H-M   'P 1'
#
loop_
_entity.id
_entity.type
_entity.pdbx_description
1 polymer ?
#
loop_
_entity_poly.entity_id
_entity_poly.type
_entity_poly.pdbx_seq_one_letter_code
_entity_poly.pdbx_strand_id
1 'polypeptide(L)' 'MTTSILKNHKQYVATSALERIAVFIETAPDRLLKTLYTWQTRISDRRHLRELNDSMLVDIGFDRVDIEREAGKPFWQN' A
#
# COMPACT_ATOMS: atom_id res chain seq x y z
N MET A 1 12.95 57.63 -6.56
CA MET A 1 13.69 56.61 -5.79
C MET A 1 12.66 55.72 -5.06
N THR A 2 11.62 55.25 -5.76
CA THR A 2 11.54 53.98 -6.52
C THR A 2 11.51 52.72 -5.62
N THR A 3 10.33 52.45 -5.05
CA THR A 3 9.55 51.19 -5.22
C THR A 3 10.28 49.83 -5.31
N SER A 4 11.31 49.56 -4.50
CA SER A 4 12.01 48.25 -4.56
C SER A 4 11.95 47.38 -3.29
N ILE A 5 11.34 47.83 -2.18
CA ILE A 5 11.42 47.09 -0.90
C ILE A 5 10.22 46.18 -0.60
N LEU A 6 9.09 46.29 -1.32
CA LEU A 6 7.89 45.49 -1.03
C LEU A 6 7.65 44.28 -1.95
N LYS A 7 8.68 43.77 -2.64
CA LYS A 7 8.51 42.67 -3.61
C LYS A 7 9.02 41.29 -3.16
N ASN A 8 9.36 41.08 -1.89
CA ASN A 8 10.00 39.82 -1.45
C ASN A 8 9.18 38.95 -0.48
N HIS A 9 7.97 39.32 -0.06
CA HIS A 9 7.15 38.47 0.82
C HIS A 9 6.24 37.48 0.06
N LYS A 10 5.95 37.72 -1.22
CA LYS A 10 5.07 36.83 -2.01
C LYS A 10 5.79 35.64 -2.67
N GLN A 11 7.11 35.66 -2.74
CA GLN A 11 7.89 34.60 -3.41
C GLN A 11 8.16 33.38 -2.50
N TYR A 12 8.09 33.51 -1.17
CA TYR A 12 8.26 32.38 -0.25
C TYR A 12 7.00 31.50 -0.11
N VAL A 13 5.82 32.07 -0.35
CA VAL A 13 4.55 31.33 -0.19
C VAL A 13 4.27 30.45 -1.41
N ALA A 14 4.69 30.87 -2.61
CA ALA A 14 4.50 30.11 -3.85
C ALA A 14 5.37 28.84 -3.93
N THR A 15 6.56 28.83 -3.32
CA THR A 15 7.47 27.67 -3.31
C THR A 15 6.98 26.54 -2.40
N SER A 16 6.25 26.84 -1.33
CA SER A 16 5.75 25.82 -0.38
C SER A 16 4.67 24.89 -0.96
N ALA A 17 3.87 25.34 -1.92
CA ALA A 17 2.85 24.49 -2.54
C ALA A 17 3.46 23.48 -3.52
N LEU A 18 4.46 23.91 -4.30
CA LEU A 18 5.14 23.05 -5.28
C LEU A 18 6.05 22.02 -4.62
N GLU A 19 6.76 22.39 -3.54
CA GLU A 19 7.54 21.43 -2.75
C GLU A 19 6.67 20.36 -2.09
N ARG A 20 5.47 20.73 -1.60
CA ARG A 20 4.52 19.77 -1.02
C ARG A 20 3.97 18.78 -2.04
N ILE A 21 3.79 19.22 -3.30
CA ILE A 21 3.38 18.35 -4.40
C ILE A 21 4.53 17.41 -4.79
N ALA A 22 5.78 17.89 -4.82
CA ALA A 22 6.95 17.08 -5.13
C ALA A 22 7.11 15.90 -4.15
N VAL A 23 7.00 16.14 -2.83
CA VAL A 23 7.05 15.07 -1.81
C VAL A 23 5.88 14.07 -1.95
N PHE A 24 4.73 14.54 -2.42
CA PHE A 24 3.57 13.69 -2.67
C PHE A 24 3.77 12.78 -3.89
N ILE A 25 4.40 13.30 -4.95
CA ILE A 25 4.74 12.54 -6.16
C ILE A 25 5.89 11.55 -5.89
N GLU A 26 6.81 11.87 -5.00
CA GLU A 26 7.91 10.94 -4.64
C GLU A 26 7.41 9.73 -3.84
N THR A 27 6.46 9.92 -2.93
CA THR A 27 6.05 8.86 -1.99
C THR A 27 4.75 8.15 -2.37
N ALA A 28 3.90 8.74 -3.22
CA ALA A 28 2.69 8.09 -3.71
C ALA A 28 2.95 6.81 -4.53
N PRO A 29 3.96 6.77 -5.45
CA PRO A 29 4.27 5.57 -6.21
C PRO A 29 4.69 4.42 -5.29
N ASP A 30 5.56 4.69 -4.31
CA ASP A 30 6.03 3.67 -3.37
C ASP A 30 4.90 3.07 -2.54
N ARG A 31 3.97 3.92 -2.07
CA ARG A 31 2.80 3.46 -1.32
C ARG A 31 1.89 2.59 -2.19
N LEU A 32 1.61 3.01 -3.42
CA LEU A 32 0.79 2.24 -4.36
C LEU A 32 1.45 0.90 -4.71
N LEU A 33 2.74 0.91 -5.05
CA LEU A 33 3.51 -0.30 -5.34
C LEU A 33 3.53 -1.25 -4.14
N LYS A 34 3.72 -0.73 -2.91
CA LYS A 34 3.67 -1.53 -1.69
C LYS A 34 2.28 -2.16 -1.47
N THR A 35 1.22 -1.41 -1.73
CA THR A 35 -0.15 -1.93 -1.64
C THR A 35 -0.40 -3.03 -2.69
N LEU A 36 -0.01 -2.81 -3.95
CA LEU A 36 -0.14 -3.80 -5.02
C LEU A 36 0.69 -5.05 -4.72
N TYR A 37 1.91 -4.90 -4.24
CA TYR A 37 2.77 -5.99 -3.80
C TYR A 37 2.13 -6.79 -2.67
N THR A 38 1.55 -6.11 -1.67
CA THR A 38 0.84 -6.75 -0.57
C THR A 38 -0.35 -7.57 -1.08
N TRP A 39 -1.11 -7.07 -2.05
CA TRP A 39 -2.22 -7.82 -2.67
C TRP A 39 -1.71 -9.02 -3.46
N GLN A 40 -0.62 -8.88 -4.21
CA GLN A 40 0.01 -9.98 -4.94
C GLN A 40 0.46 -11.08 -3.96
N THR A 41 1.10 -10.70 -2.85
CA THR A 41 1.57 -11.64 -1.83
C THR A 41 0.39 -12.41 -1.23
N ARG A 42 -0.70 -11.71 -0.87
CA ARG A 42 -1.92 -12.35 -0.36
C ARG A 42 -2.55 -13.34 -1.35
N ILE A 43 -2.58 -13.01 -2.63
CA ILE A 43 -3.09 -13.92 -3.66
C ILE A 43 -2.21 -15.18 -3.72
N SER A 44 -0.89 -15.02 -3.67
CA SER A 44 0.05 -16.14 -3.65
C SER A 44 -0.11 -17.00 -2.40
N ASP A 45 -0.16 -16.39 -1.23
CA ASP A 45 -0.29 -17.06 0.07
C ASP A 45 -1.60 -17.86 0.14
N ARG A 46 -2.73 -17.25 -0.28
CA ARG A 46 -4.04 -17.92 -0.30
C ARG A 46 -4.09 -19.07 -1.30
N ARG A 47 -3.40 -18.95 -2.44
CA ARG A 47 -3.26 -20.07 -3.38
C ARG A 47 -2.47 -21.20 -2.73
N HIS A 48 -1.36 -20.88 -2.05
CA HIS A 48 -0.53 -21.88 -1.39
C HIS A 48 -1.26 -22.58 -0.23
N LEU A 49 -2.07 -21.84 0.54
CA LEU A 49 -2.93 -22.40 1.58
C LEU A 49 -3.94 -23.40 1.02
N ARG A 50 -4.51 -23.14 -0.17
CA ARG A 50 -5.40 -24.09 -0.85
C ARG A 50 -4.69 -25.33 -1.38
N GLU A 51 -3.42 -25.19 -1.76
CA GLU A 51 -2.60 -26.30 -2.26
C GLU A 51 -2.16 -27.26 -1.14
N LEU A 52 -2.21 -26.84 0.12
CA LEU A 52 -1.95 -27.74 1.26
C LEU A 52 -2.95 -28.90 1.25
N ASN A 53 -2.46 -30.13 1.38
CA ASN A 53 -3.31 -31.33 1.46
C ASN A 53 -3.92 -31.48 2.86
N ASP A 54 -4.97 -32.30 2.99
CA ASP A 54 -5.71 -32.45 4.26
C ASP A 54 -4.81 -32.96 5.40
N SER A 55 -3.87 -33.85 5.11
CA SER A 55 -2.94 -34.37 6.12
C SER A 55 -2.04 -33.27 6.70
N MET A 56 -1.51 -32.40 5.84
CA MET A 56 -0.69 -31.26 6.26
C MET A 56 -1.51 -30.28 7.09
N LEU A 57 -2.79 -30.05 6.74
CA LEU A 57 -3.69 -29.19 7.53
C LEU A 57 -3.94 -29.77 8.92
N VAL A 58 -4.16 -31.08 9.02
CA VAL A 58 -4.32 -31.76 10.31
C VAL A 58 -3.05 -31.64 11.16
N ASP A 59 -1.87 -31.78 10.55
CA ASP A 59 -0.59 -31.64 11.27
C ASP A 59 -0.37 -30.24 11.87
N ILE A 60 -0.87 -29.18 11.20
CA ILE A 60 -0.83 -27.80 11.71
C ILE A 60 -2.06 -27.41 12.52
N GLY A 61 -3.00 -28.33 12.75
CA GLY A 61 -4.18 -28.13 13.57
C GLY A 61 -5.29 -27.28 12.93
N PHE A 62 -5.36 -27.24 11.60
CA PHE A 62 -6.40 -26.51 10.86
C PHE A 62 -7.38 -27.46 10.17
N ASP A 63 -8.65 -27.05 10.10
CA ASP A 63 -9.66 -27.73 9.28
C ASP A 63 -9.71 -27.11 7.87
N ARG A 64 -10.05 -27.92 6.86
CA ARG A 64 -10.21 -27.49 5.47
C ARG A 64 -11.23 -26.37 5.34
N VAL A 65 -12.29 -26.40 6.14
CA VAL A 65 -13.35 -25.38 6.14
C VAL A 65 -12.81 -24.00 6.55
N ASP A 66 -11.94 -23.96 7.56
CA ASP A 66 -11.34 -22.70 8.03
C ASP A 66 -10.36 -22.14 7.00
N ILE A 67 -9.58 -23.01 6.34
CA ILE A 67 -8.67 -22.62 5.26
C ILE A 67 -9.43 -22.05 4.06
N GLU A 68 -10.53 -22.67 3.64
CA GLU A 68 -11.32 -22.15 2.53
C GLU A 68 -12.02 -20.82 2.87
N ARG A 69 -12.44 -20.65 4.12
CA ARG A 69 -12.96 -19.36 4.60
C ARG A 69 -11.88 -18.28 4.56
N GLU A 70 -10.66 -18.58 4.97
CA GLU A 70 -9.53 -17.63 4.95
C GLU A 70 -9.05 -17.33 3.52
N ALA A 71 -8.90 -18.36 2.69
CA ALA A 71 -8.50 -18.25 1.29
C ALA A 71 -9.58 -17.62 0.41
N GLY A 72 -10.84 -17.67 0.84
CA GLY A 72 -12.00 -17.03 0.19
C GLY A 72 -12.10 -15.52 0.42
N LYS A 73 -11.33 -14.95 1.36
CA LYS A 73 -11.37 -13.51 1.62
C LYS A 73 -10.94 -12.69 0.39
N PRO A 74 -11.57 -11.52 0.14
CA PRO A 74 -11.12 -10.60 -0.89
C PRO A 74 -9.65 -10.18 -0.68
N PHE A 75 -8.90 -9.92 -1.76
CA PHE A 75 -7.47 -9.56 -1.67
C PHE A 75 -7.21 -8.27 -0.86
N TRP A 76 -8.18 -7.35 -0.87
CA TRP A 76 -8.11 -6.09 -0.14
C TRP A 76 -8.43 -6.21 1.36
N GLN A 77 -9.01 -7.34 1.79
CA GLN A 77 -9.48 -7.54 3.15
C GLN A 77 -8.52 -8.43 3.96
N ASN A 78 -8.34 -8.07 5.23
CA ASN A 78 -7.67 -8.88 6.25
C ASN A 78 -8.63 -9.92 6.83
#